data_AF-A0A5K7YSJ1-F1
#
_entry.id   AF-A0A5K7YSJ1-F1
#
_cell.length_a   1.000
_cell.length_b   1.000
_cell.length_c   1.000
_cell.angle_alpha   90.00
_cell.angle_beta   90.00
_cell.angle_gamma   90.00
#
_symmetry.space_group_name_H-M   'P 1'
#
loop_
_entity.id
_entity.type
_entity.pdbx_description
1 polymer ?
#
loop_
_entity_poly.entity_id
_entity_poly.type
_entity_poly.pdbx_seq_one_letter_code
_entity_poly.pdbx_strand_id
1 'polypeptide(L)'
;MKLFRILPLLSALLLMIASSSFAISIDELNFDQDYWTITDLSTNATGTSLFQIEVEQADYESNFGLYYIDDTSQSVTKFKVFDKSNEPITKVTISFLYDDSDWWITNNYTDDTTIWTSFSNVFGFYYEVYTGGTYDTSIDYTWYTDVALNSDDVEHIGTVYNESDKSAYIYLDDQNGGGDQDFNDMTVFANDVAPAPVPEPATMLLLGTGLIGLAGISRKKMFMK
;
A
#
# COMPACT_ATOMS: atom_id res chain seq x y z
N MET A 1 16.51 34.69 -57.88
CA MET A 1 17.10 35.19 -56.63
C MET A 1 16.99 34.07 -55.59
N LYS A 2 18.13 33.57 -55.09
CA LYS A 2 18.26 32.44 -54.15
C LYS A 2 17.95 32.90 -52.71
N LEU A 3 17.24 32.09 -51.92
CA LEU A 3 17.17 32.05 -50.44
C LEU A 3 16.43 30.74 -50.10
N PHE A 4 17.05 29.58 -49.83
CA PHE A 4 17.84 29.11 -48.67
C PHE A 4 17.15 29.21 -47.30
N ARG A 5 16.71 28.03 -46.80
CA ARG A 5 16.82 27.47 -45.41
C ARG A 5 16.03 28.21 -44.30
N ILE A 6 15.48 27.60 -43.23
CA ILE A 6 15.89 26.47 -42.37
C ILE A 6 14.62 25.83 -41.76
N LEU A 7 14.53 24.51 -41.78
CA LEU A 7 13.61 23.70 -40.97
C LEU A 7 14.28 23.46 -39.60
N PRO A 8 13.66 23.73 -38.44
CA PRO A 8 14.24 23.28 -37.18
C PRO A 8 13.90 21.79 -36.99
N LEU A 9 14.93 20.94 -37.05
CA LEU A 9 14.91 19.59 -36.51
C LEU A 9 14.75 19.72 -34.99
N LEU A 10 13.58 19.35 -34.46
CA LEU A 10 13.38 19.20 -33.03
C LEU A 10 14.00 17.85 -32.63
N SER A 11 15.22 17.90 -32.09
CA SER A 11 15.91 16.75 -31.53
C SER A 11 15.22 16.36 -30.22
N ALA A 12 14.45 15.27 -30.24
CA ALA A 12 13.95 14.64 -29.03
C ALA A 12 15.14 14.10 -28.22
N LEU A 13 15.39 14.70 -27.06
CA LEU A 13 16.30 14.18 -26.06
C LEU A 13 15.59 13.01 -25.38
N LEU A 14 15.81 11.80 -25.88
CA LEU A 14 15.35 10.57 -25.26
C LEU A 14 16.27 10.29 -24.06
N LEU A 15 15.81 10.68 -22.87
CA LEU A 15 16.48 10.36 -21.60
C LEU A 15 16.24 8.87 -21.30
N MET A 16 17.17 8.01 -21.71
CA MET A 16 17.19 6.62 -21.26
C MET A 16 17.60 6.62 -19.79
N ILE A 17 16.63 6.44 -18.90
CA ILE A 17 16.91 6.05 -17.51
C ILE A 17 17.37 4.59 -17.61
N ALA A 18 18.65 4.35 -17.32
CA ALA A 18 19.17 3.01 -17.22
C ALA A 18 18.41 2.31 -16.08
N SER A 19 17.72 1.22 -16.39
CA SER A 19 17.19 0.28 -15.41
C SER A 19 18.36 -0.37 -14.70
N SER A 20 18.83 0.23 -13.60
CA SER A 20 19.59 -0.51 -12.61
C SER A 20 18.64 -1.55 -12.01
N SER A 21 18.90 -2.83 -12.25
CA SER A 21 18.26 -3.93 -11.54
C SER A 21 18.48 -3.73 -10.04
N PHE A 22 17.45 -3.30 -9.33
CA PHE A 22 17.48 -3.15 -7.87
C PHE A 22 17.26 -4.54 -7.26
N ALA A 23 18.33 -5.31 -7.10
CA ALA A 23 18.28 -6.43 -6.17
C ALA A 23 18.26 -5.81 -4.76
N ILE A 24 17.07 -5.73 -4.17
CA ILE A 24 16.93 -5.35 -2.77
C ILE A 24 17.27 -6.55 -1.89
N SER A 25 17.97 -6.32 -0.77
CA SER A 25 18.22 -7.41 0.18
C SER A 25 16.95 -7.65 1.00
N ILE A 26 16.56 -8.91 1.20
CA ILE A 26 15.44 -9.27 2.09
C ILE A 26 15.58 -8.68 3.50
N ASP A 27 16.81 -8.47 3.97
CA ASP A 27 17.10 -7.85 5.28
C ASP A 27 16.69 -6.36 5.35
N GLU A 28 16.46 -5.71 4.21
CA GLU A 28 15.97 -4.33 4.13
C GLU A 28 14.43 -4.25 4.09
N LEU A 29 13.75 -5.37 3.83
CA LEU A 29 12.29 -5.43 3.78
C LEU A 29 11.70 -5.43 5.19
N ASN A 30 10.62 -4.66 5.35
CA ASN A 30 9.78 -4.66 6.53
C ASN A 30 8.49 -5.42 6.23
N PHE A 31 8.26 -6.47 7.02
CA PHE A 31 7.11 -7.35 6.98
C PHE A 31 6.17 -7.16 8.18
N ASP A 32 6.52 -6.28 9.12
CA ASP A 32 5.70 -5.95 10.29
C ASP A 32 4.79 -4.72 10.02
N GLN A 33 4.80 -4.18 8.80
CA GLN A 33 4.10 -2.95 8.42
C GLN A 33 2.89 -3.21 7.53
N ASP A 34 1.81 -3.66 8.16
CA ASP A 34 0.61 -4.12 7.45
C ASP A 34 -0.26 -2.97 6.93
N TYR A 35 -0.33 -1.88 7.70
CA TYR A 35 -1.29 -0.80 7.50
C TYR A 35 -0.64 0.57 7.32
N TRP A 36 -1.27 1.39 6.48
CA TRP A 36 -0.76 2.65 5.98
C TRP A 36 -1.86 3.70 6.01
N THR A 37 -1.46 4.97 5.98
CA THR A 37 -2.36 6.11 5.86
C THR A 37 -1.74 7.17 4.95
N ILE A 38 -2.57 7.99 4.34
CA ILE A 38 -2.10 9.13 3.55
C ILE A 38 -1.59 10.26 4.46
N THR A 39 -0.61 11.00 3.96
CA THR A 39 0.05 12.09 4.70
C THR A 39 -0.15 13.46 4.09
N ASP A 40 -0.33 13.55 2.77
CA ASP A 40 -0.68 14.80 2.11
C ASP A 40 -2.19 15.03 2.16
N LEU A 41 -2.65 15.60 3.27
CA LEU A 41 -4.00 16.15 3.40
C LEU A 41 -3.95 17.64 3.08
N SER A 42 -3.98 17.97 1.79
CA SER A 42 -4.09 19.36 1.38
C SER A 42 -5.41 19.98 1.90
N THR A 43 -5.42 21.29 2.13
CA THR A 43 -6.46 21.99 2.90
C THR A 43 -7.90 21.64 2.47
N ASN A 44 -8.76 21.37 3.46
CA ASN A 44 -10.19 21.03 3.35
C ASN A 44 -10.52 19.57 3.02
N ALA A 45 -9.81 18.63 3.64
CA ALA A 45 -10.24 17.24 3.76
C ALA A 45 -10.08 16.38 2.50
N THR A 46 -9.26 16.79 1.53
CA THR A 46 -8.83 15.95 0.41
C THR A 46 -7.33 15.74 0.42
N GLY A 47 -6.91 14.49 0.26
CA GLY A 47 -5.50 14.12 0.11
C GLY A 47 -5.24 13.30 -1.14
N THR A 48 -3.99 13.26 -1.58
CA THR A 48 -3.60 12.50 -2.77
C THR A 48 -2.36 11.67 -2.50
N SER A 49 -2.24 10.56 -3.23
CA SER A 49 -1.05 9.72 -3.28
C SER A 49 -0.85 9.23 -4.71
N LEU A 50 0.37 9.35 -5.23
CA LEU A 50 0.81 8.79 -6.50
C LEU A 50 1.35 7.39 -6.26
N PHE A 51 0.84 6.45 -7.03
CA PHE A 51 1.36 5.11 -7.17
C PHE A 51 2.01 4.97 -8.54
N GLN A 52 3.11 4.24 -8.61
CA GLN A 52 3.81 3.94 -9.86
C GLN A 52 4.37 2.52 -9.84
N ILE A 53 4.18 1.79 -10.94
CA ILE A 53 4.89 0.53 -11.16
C ILE A 53 6.34 0.85 -11.55
N GLU A 54 7.30 0.33 -10.78
CA GLU A 54 8.74 0.52 -11.02
C GLU A 54 9.36 -0.70 -11.71
N VAL A 55 8.94 -1.90 -11.29
CA VAL A 55 9.45 -3.18 -11.78
C VAL A 55 8.30 -4.15 -11.95
N GLU A 56 8.38 -4.95 -13.01
CA GLU A 56 7.56 -6.12 -13.24
C GLU A 56 8.47 -7.14 -13.95
N GLN A 57 8.90 -8.15 -13.20
CA GLN A 57 9.84 -9.19 -13.65
C GLN A 57 9.33 -10.59 -13.30
N ALA A 58 8.01 -10.75 -13.36
CA ALA A 58 7.32 -11.96 -12.97
C ALA A 58 6.99 -12.88 -14.15
N ASP A 59 6.90 -14.18 -13.85
CA ASP A 59 6.25 -15.16 -14.75
C ASP A 59 4.71 -15.08 -14.65
N TYR A 60 4.17 -14.53 -13.55
CA TYR A 60 2.74 -14.31 -13.35
C TYR A 60 2.38 -12.84 -13.43
N GLU A 61 1.12 -12.57 -13.78
CA GLU A 61 0.62 -11.21 -13.92
C GLU A 61 -0.15 -10.84 -12.66
N SER A 62 -0.06 -9.60 -12.19
CA SER A 62 -0.68 -9.21 -10.91
C SER A 62 -1.46 -7.89 -10.98
N ASN A 63 -2.68 -7.88 -10.47
CA ASN A 63 -3.30 -6.59 -10.10
C ASN A 63 -2.64 -6.09 -8.82
N PHE A 64 -2.62 -4.77 -8.64
CA PHE A 64 -2.24 -4.14 -7.37
C PHE A 64 -3.34 -3.21 -6.87
N GLY A 65 -3.55 -3.17 -5.55
CA GLY A 65 -4.48 -2.22 -4.97
C GLY A 65 -4.35 -2.04 -3.47
N LEU A 66 -5.32 -1.29 -2.93
CA LEU A 66 -5.44 -0.99 -1.51
C LEU A 66 -6.59 -1.79 -0.90
N TYR A 67 -6.48 -2.19 0.36
CA TYR A 67 -7.59 -2.81 1.08
C TYR A 67 -7.78 -2.21 2.46
N TYR A 68 -8.97 -2.34 3.03
CA TYR A 68 -9.19 -2.16 4.46
C TYR A 68 -10.16 -3.22 4.98
N ILE A 69 -10.10 -3.46 6.29
CA ILE A 69 -11.03 -4.33 6.99
C ILE A 69 -12.11 -3.45 7.61
N ASP A 70 -13.38 -3.71 7.27
CA ASP A 70 -14.49 -3.07 7.96
C ASP A 70 -14.70 -3.76 9.32
N ASP A 71 -14.37 -3.06 10.40
CA ASP A 71 -14.52 -3.51 11.79
C ASP A 71 -15.94 -3.97 12.16
N THR A 72 -16.97 -3.53 11.42
CA THR A 72 -18.36 -3.91 11.71
C THR A 72 -18.71 -5.25 11.09
N SER A 73 -18.30 -5.47 9.84
CA SER A 73 -18.63 -6.67 9.06
C SER A 73 -17.53 -7.73 9.06
N GLN A 74 -16.33 -7.37 9.55
CA GLN A 74 -15.09 -8.14 9.41
C GLN A 74 -14.81 -8.53 7.95
N SER A 75 -15.26 -7.71 6.99
CA SER A 75 -15.09 -7.97 5.57
C SER A 75 -13.97 -7.11 4.98
N VAL A 76 -13.24 -7.69 4.03
CA VAL A 76 -12.17 -6.99 3.30
C VAL A 76 -12.79 -6.25 2.12
N THR A 77 -12.60 -4.93 2.09
CA THR A 77 -12.97 -4.09 0.95
C THR A 77 -11.70 -3.70 0.19
N LYS A 78 -11.73 -3.82 -1.14
CA LYS A 78 -10.58 -3.60 -2.03
C LYS A 78 -10.83 -2.43 -2.98
N PHE A 79 -9.77 -1.68 -3.27
CA PHE A 79 -9.72 -0.65 -4.29
C PHE A 79 -8.54 -0.91 -5.24
N LYS A 80 -8.83 -1.27 -6.49
CA LYS A 80 -7.80 -1.59 -7.48
C LYS A 80 -7.12 -0.33 -7.99
N VAL A 81 -5.79 -0.32 -7.96
CA VAL A 81 -4.96 0.80 -8.43
C VAL A 81 -4.38 0.48 -9.80
N PHE A 82 -3.79 -0.71 -9.96
CA PHE A 82 -3.30 -1.21 -11.25
C PHE A 82 -4.01 -2.50 -11.64
N ASP A 83 -4.31 -2.60 -12.93
CA ASP A 83 -4.68 -3.85 -13.57
C ASP A 83 -3.42 -4.59 -14.00
N LYS A 84 -3.46 -5.92 -13.99
CA LYS A 84 -2.37 -6.79 -14.43
C LYS A 84 -1.88 -6.54 -15.86
N SER A 85 -2.63 -5.78 -16.67
CA SER A 85 -2.21 -5.34 -18.00
C SER A 85 -1.42 -4.02 -18.00
N ASN A 86 -1.18 -3.44 -16.83
CA ASN A 86 -0.41 -2.22 -16.65
C ASN A 86 1.06 -2.55 -16.44
N GLU A 87 1.91 -1.92 -17.26
CA GLU A 87 3.34 -2.21 -17.31
C GLU A 87 4.15 -1.21 -16.44
N PRO A 88 5.45 -1.49 -16.19
CA PRO A 88 6.35 -0.55 -15.52
C PRO A 88 6.32 0.85 -16.15
N ILE A 89 6.49 1.88 -15.31
CA ILE A 89 6.31 3.32 -15.57
C ILE A 89 4.87 3.83 -15.55
N THR A 90 3.86 2.95 -15.49
CA THR A 90 2.47 3.36 -15.32
C THR A 90 2.29 4.06 -13.98
N LYS A 91 1.61 5.21 -13.99
CA LYS A 91 1.35 6.03 -12.80
C LYS A 91 -0.13 6.26 -12.63
N VAL A 92 -0.61 6.14 -11.39
CA VAL A 92 -1.99 6.41 -11.01
C VAL A 92 -1.98 7.32 -9.78
N THR A 93 -2.72 8.41 -9.84
CA THR A 93 -2.97 9.26 -8.67
C THR A 93 -4.27 8.81 -8.02
N ILE A 94 -4.18 8.42 -6.76
CA ILE A 94 -5.31 8.11 -5.91
C ILE A 94 -5.62 9.32 -5.06
N SER A 95 -6.90 9.68 -5.03
CA SER A 95 -7.43 10.79 -4.23
C SER A 95 -8.30 10.23 -3.13
N PHE A 96 -8.13 10.79 -1.94
CA PHE A 96 -8.97 10.54 -0.78
C PHE A 96 -9.71 11.81 -0.42
N LEU A 97 -10.96 11.67 0.01
CA LEU A 97 -11.82 12.74 0.50
C LEU A 97 -12.39 12.32 1.84
N TYR A 98 -12.33 13.21 2.82
CA TYR A 98 -13.02 13.09 4.09
C TYR A 98 -14.18 14.07 4.09
N ASP A 99 -15.40 13.53 4.09
CA ASP A 99 -16.64 14.29 4.03
C ASP A 99 -17.62 13.73 5.07
N ASP A 100 -18.24 14.62 5.84
CA ASP A 100 -19.26 14.29 6.85
C ASP A 100 -18.92 13.12 7.81
N SER A 101 -17.64 12.95 8.14
CA SER A 101 -17.07 11.88 9.01
C SER A 101 -16.75 10.56 8.32
N ASP A 102 -16.94 10.49 7.00
CA ASP A 102 -16.63 9.32 6.20
C ASP A 102 -15.47 9.59 5.26
N TRP A 103 -14.67 8.56 5.00
CA TRP A 103 -13.61 8.60 4.02
C TRP A 103 -14.06 7.97 2.70
N TRP A 104 -13.55 8.54 1.62
CA TRP A 104 -13.88 8.20 0.24
C TRP A 104 -12.60 8.16 -0.59
N ILE A 105 -12.61 7.35 -1.64
CA ILE A 105 -11.45 7.14 -2.53
C ILE A 105 -11.86 7.17 -4.01
N THR A 106 -10.95 7.65 -4.86
CA THR A 106 -11.07 7.57 -6.32
C THR A 106 -9.70 7.59 -7.01
N ASN A 107 -9.62 7.03 -8.22
CA ASN A 107 -8.48 7.15 -9.12
C ASN A 107 -8.75 8.09 -10.32
N ASN A 108 -9.89 8.78 -10.29
CA ASN A 108 -10.33 9.68 -11.35
C ASN A 108 -10.88 10.96 -10.73
N TYR A 109 -10.01 11.80 -10.16
CA TYR A 109 -10.43 13.00 -9.45
C TYR A 109 -11.36 13.89 -10.29
N THR A 110 -12.55 14.13 -9.76
CA THR A 110 -13.58 15.00 -10.34
C THR A 110 -14.48 15.50 -9.23
N ASP A 111 -15.13 16.64 -9.48
CA ASP A 111 -16.14 17.22 -8.57
C ASP A 111 -17.45 16.38 -8.54
N ASP A 112 -17.59 15.40 -9.43
CA ASP A 112 -18.69 14.44 -9.42
C ASP A 112 -18.49 13.40 -8.31
N THR A 113 -19.21 13.57 -7.20
CA THR A 113 -19.12 12.68 -6.02
C THR A 113 -19.65 11.27 -6.28
N THR A 114 -20.36 11.01 -7.39
CA THR A 114 -20.96 9.69 -7.66
C THR A 114 -19.96 8.61 -8.05
N ILE A 115 -18.74 9.01 -8.42
CA ILE A 115 -17.66 8.09 -8.76
C ILE A 115 -16.73 7.76 -7.59
N TRP A 116 -16.96 8.38 -6.44
CA TRP A 116 -16.20 8.13 -5.22
C TRP A 116 -16.76 6.89 -4.53
N THR A 117 -15.86 6.09 -3.96
CA THR A 117 -16.21 4.87 -3.23
C THR A 117 -15.88 5.07 -1.76
N SER A 118 -16.77 4.67 -0.85
CA SER A 118 -16.47 4.71 0.59
C SER A 118 -15.28 3.78 0.91
N PHE A 119 -14.30 4.31 1.61
CA PHE A 119 -13.05 3.60 1.86
C PHE A 119 -12.29 4.20 3.06
N SER A 120 -11.68 3.37 3.89
CA SER A 120 -10.93 3.83 5.07
C SER A 120 -9.66 4.62 4.69
N ASN A 121 -9.26 5.59 5.52
CA ASN A 121 -7.95 6.23 5.42
C ASN A 121 -6.82 5.42 6.09
N VAL A 122 -7.16 4.28 6.69
CA VAL A 122 -6.21 3.26 7.14
C VAL A 122 -6.40 2.05 6.25
N PHE A 123 -5.37 1.68 5.50
CA PHE A 123 -5.44 0.65 4.46
C PHE A 123 -4.15 -0.16 4.40
N GLY A 124 -4.20 -1.40 3.94
CA GLY A 124 -3.03 -2.18 3.55
C GLY A 124 -2.91 -2.29 2.03
N PHE A 125 -1.91 -3.03 1.55
CA PHE A 125 -1.71 -3.30 0.12
C PHE A 125 -2.09 -4.73 -0.22
N TYR A 126 -2.60 -4.95 -1.43
CA TYR A 126 -2.88 -6.30 -1.91
C TYR A 126 -2.42 -6.49 -3.36
N TYR A 127 -2.14 -7.75 -3.68
CA TYR A 127 -1.96 -8.23 -5.06
C TYR A 127 -2.96 -9.35 -5.37
N GLU A 128 -3.50 -9.36 -6.58
CA GLU A 128 -4.26 -10.50 -7.12
C GLU A 128 -3.44 -11.13 -8.24
N VAL A 129 -2.97 -12.36 -8.02
CA VAL A 129 -2.03 -13.05 -8.91
C VAL A 129 -2.77 -13.95 -9.89
N TYR A 130 -2.33 -13.92 -11.14
CA TYR A 130 -2.88 -14.69 -12.27
C TYR A 130 -1.78 -15.59 -12.85
N THR A 131 -1.80 -16.88 -12.52
CA THR A 131 -0.75 -17.82 -12.92
C THR A 131 -0.87 -18.29 -14.37
N GLY A 132 -2.05 -18.10 -14.99
CA GLY A 132 -2.28 -18.39 -16.41
C GLY A 132 -1.74 -17.33 -17.38
N GLY A 133 -1.06 -16.30 -16.88
CA GLY A 133 -0.46 -15.22 -17.66
C GLY A 133 -1.46 -14.18 -18.17
N THR A 134 -1.07 -13.40 -19.19
CA THR A 134 -1.76 -12.17 -19.60
C THR A 134 -3.25 -12.35 -19.91
N TYR A 135 -3.65 -13.49 -20.49
CA TYR A 135 -5.04 -13.74 -20.89
C TYR A 135 -5.91 -14.41 -19.82
N ASP A 136 -5.33 -14.78 -18.68
CA ASP A 136 -6.09 -15.38 -17.60
C ASP A 136 -7.06 -14.36 -16.99
N THR A 137 -8.27 -14.77 -16.69
CA THR A 137 -9.27 -13.92 -16.03
C THR A 137 -9.61 -14.40 -14.63
N SER A 138 -9.03 -15.53 -14.21
CA SER A 138 -9.23 -16.09 -12.88
C SER A 138 -8.10 -15.66 -11.96
N ILE A 139 -8.47 -15.14 -10.79
CA ILE A 139 -7.50 -14.89 -9.72
C ILE A 139 -7.18 -16.25 -9.09
N ASP A 140 -5.90 -16.61 -9.03
CA ASP A 140 -5.45 -17.83 -8.35
C ASP A 140 -5.18 -17.54 -6.88
N TYR A 141 -4.52 -16.42 -6.59
CA TYR A 141 -4.13 -16.02 -5.24
C TYR A 141 -4.46 -14.56 -4.97
N THR A 142 -4.69 -14.22 -3.71
CA THR A 142 -4.72 -12.83 -3.25
C THR A 142 -3.83 -12.70 -2.04
N TRP A 143 -2.82 -11.86 -2.18
CA TRP A 143 -1.84 -11.58 -1.14
C TRP A 143 -2.11 -10.20 -0.54
N TYR A 144 -1.95 -10.10 0.76
CA TYR A 144 -2.18 -8.94 1.59
C TYR A 144 -0.95 -8.69 2.44
N THR A 145 -0.72 -7.42 2.79
CA THR A 145 0.31 -7.03 3.76
C THR A 145 0.00 -7.51 5.18
N ASP A 146 -1.27 -7.79 5.50
CA ASP A 146 -1.63 -8.51 6.73
C ASP A 146 -1.63 -10.01 6.46
N VAL A 147 -0.58 -10.69 6.94
CA VAL A 147 -0.39 -12.14 6.78
C VAL A 147 -1.58 -12.98 7.26
N ALA A 148 -2.38 -12.48 8.22
CA ALA A 148 -3.56 -13.21 8.71
C ALA A 148 -4.70 -13.28 7.67
N LEU A 149 -4.61 -12.50 6.58
CA LEU A 149 -5.53 -12.57 5.44
C LEU A 149 -5.01 -13.49 4.32
N ASN A 150 -3.74 -13.87 4.34
CA ASN A 150 -3.13 -14.72 3.32
C ASN A 150 -3.56 -16.18 3.52
N SER A 151 -3.90 -16.87 2.43
CA SER A 151 -4.50 -18.21 2.50
C SER A 151 -3.54 -19.30 3.01
N ASP A 152 -2.25 -19.01 3.04
CA ASP A 152 -1.18 -19.93 3.43
C ASP A 152 -0.43 -19.48 4.70
N ASP A 153 -0.88 -18.40 5.35
CA ASP A 153 -0.23 -17.79 6.52
C ASP A 153 1.24 -17.39 6.29
N VAL A 154 1.61 -17.07 5.03
CA VAL A 154 2.97 -16.63 4.66
C VAL A 154 2.97 -15.19 4.17
N GLU A 155 4.09 -14.51 4.37
CA GLU A 155 4.32 -13.16 3.88
C GLU A 155 4.73 -13.17 2.41
N HIS A 156 4.06 -12.33 1.62
CA HIS A 156 4.27 -12.20 0.18
C HIS A 156 4.52 -10.76 -0.23
N ILE A 157 4.35 -9.81 0.68
CA ILE A 157 4.49 -8.39 0.40
C ILE A 157 5.51 -7.77 1.34
N GLY A 158 6.67 -7.43 0.79
CA GLY A 158 7.70 -6.67 1.49
C GLY A 158 7.48 -5.18 1.33
N THR A 159 7.80 -4.38 2.35
CA THR A 159 7.75 -2.92 2.24
C THR A 159 9.03 -2.24 2.69
N VAL A 160 9.36 -1.11 2.08
CA VAL A 160 10.47 -0.24 2.52
C VAL A 160 9.97 1.19 2.62
N TYR A 161 10.01 1.75 3.82
CA TYR A 161 9.52 3.09 4.10
C TYR A 161 10.65 4.12 4.20
N ASN A 162 10.52 5.23 3.49
CA ASN A 162 11.34 6.42 3.65
C ASN A 162 10.54 7.48 4.41
N GLU A 163 10.91 7.67 5.69
CA GLU A 163 10.24 8.63 6.57
C GLU A 163 10.42 10.09 6.14
N SER A 164 11.54 10.43 5.51
CA SER A 164 11.83 11.82 5.11
C SER A 164 10.95 12.27 3.96
N ASP A 165 10.74 11.38 2.99
CA ASP A 165 9.98 11.66 1.77
C ASP A 165 8.51 11.20 1.86
N LYS A 166 8.11 10.57 2.97
CA LYS A 166 6.78 9.96 3.17
C LYS A 166 6.41 9.06 1.99
N SER A 167 7.34 8.19 1.62
CA SER A 167 7.19 7.28 0.49
C SER A 167 7.51 5.85 0.86
N ALA A 168 6.93 4.91 0.13
CA ALA A 168 7.13 3.49 0.32
C ALA A 168 7.41 2.81 -1.02
N TYR A 169 8.27 1.80 -0.99
CA TYR A 169 8.35 0.77 -2.01
C TYR A 169 7.64 -0.48 -1.49
N ILE A 170 6.81 -1.07 -2.33
CA ILE A 170 6.02 -2.27 -2.06
C ILE A 170 6.48 -3.34 -3.03
N TYR A 171 6.94 -4.46 -2.52
CA TYR A 171 7.54 -5.56 -3.26
C TYR A 171 6.65 -6.80 -3.16
N LEU A 172 6.54 -7.55 -4.24
CA LEU A 172 5.76 -8.77 -4.34
C LEU A 172 6.68 -9.99 -4.52
N ASP A 173 6.39 -11.05 -3.78
CA ASP A 173 6.69 -12.44 -4.15
C ASP A 173 5.36 -13.12 -4.53
N ASP A 174 5.17 -13.41 -5.81
CA ASP A 174 3.85 -13.79 -6.36
C ASP A 174 3.49 -15.28 -6.19
N GLN A 175 4.44 -16.10 -5.73
CA GLN A 175 4.31 -17.55 -5.67
C GLN A 175 3.79 -18.03 -4.32
N ASN A 176 2.73 -18.84 -4.33
CA ASN A 176 2.15 -19.46 -3.13
C ASN A 176 3.16 -20.29 -2.32
N GLY A 177 3.08 -20.24 -0.98
CA GLY A 177 3.98 -20.94 -0.07
C GLY A 177 5.30 -20.22 0.21
N GLY A 178 5.30 -18.89 0.04
CA GLY A 178 6.46 -18.01 0.25
C GLY A 178 7.51 -17.98 -0.86
N GLY A 179 7.18 -18.49 -2.04
CA GLY A 179 7.97 -18.40 -3.26
C GLY A 179 9.47 -18.65 -3.15
N ASP A 180 10.24 -17.89 -3.93
CA ASP A 180 11.70 -17.92 -3.93
C ASP A 180 12.34 -16.78 -3.14
N GLN A 181 11.52 -15.90 -2.55
CA GLN A 181 11.87 -14.86 -1.59
C GLN A 181 12.80 -13.79 -2.16
N ASP A 182 12.78 -13.57 -3.47
CA ASP A 182 13.56 -12.51 -4.11
C ASP A 182 12.79 -11.18 -4.26
N PHE A 183 11.47 -11.21 -4.05
CA PHE A 183 10.56 -10.07 -3.97
C PHE A 183 10.70 -9.10 -5.15
N ASN A 184 11.01 -9.61 -6.35
CA ASN A 184 11.23 -8.78 -7.54
C ASN A 184 10.16 -8.94 -8.62
N ASP A 185 9.14 -9.77 -8.38
CA ASP A 185 8.05 -10.06 -9.32
C ASP A 185 7.33 -8.78 -9.73
N MET A 186 6.96 -7.95 -8.75
CA MET A 186 6.40 -6.62 -8.99
C MET A 186 6.84 -5.66 -7.89
N THR A 187 7.24 -4.45 -8.27
CA THR A 187 7.54 -3.36 -7.32
C THR A 187 6.70 -2.13 -7.63
N VAL A 188 5.99 -1.64 -6.62
CA VAL A 188 5.21 -0.41 -6.68
C VAL A 188 5.82 0.64 -5.76
N PHE A 189 6.03 1.83 -6.30
CA PHE A 189 6.35 3.02 -5.52
C PHE A 189 5.07 3.77 -5.15
N ALA A 190 4.96 4.19 -3.90
CA ALA A 190 3.89 5.04 -3.39
C ALA A 190 4.50 6.29 -2.71
N ASN A 191 3.98 7.48 -3.00
CA ASN A 191 4.33 8.69 -2.26
C ASN A 191 3.17 9.17 -1.38
N ASP A 192 3.47 10.09 -0.47
CA ASP A 192 2.53 10.68 0.48
C ASP A 192 1.80 9.64 1.34
N VAL A 193 2.47 8.55 1.68
CA VAL A 193 2.00 7.50 2.59
C VAL A 193 2.89 7.40 3.82
N ALA A 194 2.33 6.92 4.92
CA ALA A 194 3.08 6.58 6.12
C ALA A 194 2.47 5.35 6.80
N PRO A 195 3.27 4.62 7.60
CA PRO A 195 2.77 3.67 8.58
C PRO A 195 1.56 4.20 9.33
N ALA A 196 0.45 3.45 9.29
CA ALA A 196 -0.71 3.79 10.09
C ALA A 196 -0.34 3.71 11.58
N PRO A 197 -0.82 4.64 12.43
CA PRO A 197 -0.61 4.55 13.85
C PRO A 197 -1.23 3.25 14.39
N VAL A 198 -0.40 2.33 14.87
CA VAL A 198 -0.89 1.15 15.58
C VAL A 198 -1.50 1.66 16.90
N PRO A 199 -2.81 1.43 17.16
CA PRO A 199 -3.40 1.83 18.42
C PRO A 199 -2.59 1.23 19.57
N GLU A 200 -2.16 2.08 20.51
CA GLU A 200 -1.39 1.61 21.66
C GLU A 200 -2.10 0.40 22.27
N PRO A 201 -1.42 -0.75 22.43
CA PRO A 201 -2.11 -1.98 22.74
C PRO A 201 -2.87 -1.79 24.06
N ALA A 202 -4.13 -2.26 24.09
CA ALA A 202 -4.98 -2.21 25.28
C ALA A 202 -4.31 -2.85 26.51
N THR A 203 -3.22 -3.59 26.30
CA THR A 203 -2.29 -4.05 27.33
C THR A 203 -1.71 -2.93 28.19
N MET A 204 -1.49 -1.71 27.68
CA MET A 204 -1.02 -0.58 28.49
C MET A 204 -2.08 -0.11 29.48
N LEU A 205 -3.35 -0.04 29.03
CA LEU A 205 -4.49 0.22 29.92
C LEU A 205 -4.70 -0.94 30.90
N LEU A 206 -4.60 -2.19 30.43
CA LEU A 206 -4.74 -3.39 31.27
C LEU A 206 -3.62 -3.48 32.32
N LEU A 207 -2.39 -3.14 31.95
CA LEU A 207 -1.24 -3.07 32.85
C LEU A 207 -1.46 -1.96 33.89
N GLY A 208 -1.86 -0.76 33.45
CA GLY A 208 -2.15 0.35 34.35
C GLY A 208 -3.27 0.04 35.34
N THR A 209 -4.39 -0.50 34.86
CA THR A 209 -5.53 -0.89 35.70
C THR A 209 -5.22 -2.10 36.59
N GLY A 210 -4.43 -3.05 36.10
CA GLY A 210 -3.93 -4.19 36.87
C GLY A 210 -3.06 -3.75 38.05
N LEU A 211 -2.16 -2.79 37.85
CA LEU A 211 -1.32 -2.22 38.92
C LEU A 211 -2.16 -1.45 39.96
N ILE A 212 -3.15 -0.67 39.52
CA ILE A 212 -4.09 0.00 40.43
C ILE A 212 -4.88 -1.03 41.26
N GLY A 213 -5.31 -2.13 40.64
CA GLY A 213 -5.97 -3.24 41.33
C GLY A 213 -5.11 -3.85 42.43
N LEU A 214 -3.84 -4.13 42.15
CA LEU A 214 -2.87 -4.65 43.13
C LEU A 214 -2.61 -3.65 44.28
N ALA A 215 -2.48 -2.36 43.96
CA ALA A 215 -2.34 -1.30 44.96
C ALA A 215 -3.60 -1.20 45.86
N GLY A 216 -4.80 -1.35 45.30
CA GLY A 216 -6.04 -1.36 46.06
C GLY A 216 -6.13 -2.53 47.03
N ILE A 217 -5.79 -3.75 46.59
CA ILE A 217 -5.82 -4.95 47.43
C ILE A 217 -4.78 -4.88 48.55
N SER A 218 -3.57 -4.40 48.25
CA SER A 218 -2.49 -4.27 49.25
C SER A 218 -2.85 -3.27 50.36
N ARG A 219 -3.50 -2.14 50.03
CA ARG A 219 -4.02 -1.20 51.05
C ARG A 219 -5.07 -1.82 51.95
N LYS A 220 -6.03 -2.58 51.41
CA LYS A 220 -7.06 -3.24 52.22
C LYS A 220 -6.46 -4.21 53.25
N LYS A 221 -5.41 -4.96 52.89
CA LYS A 221 -4.70 -5.86 53.83
C LYS A 221 -3.97 -5.12 54.95
N MET A 222 -3.48 -3.89 54.71
CA MET A 222 -2.81 -3.10 55.76
C MET A 222 -3.78 -2.52 56.78
N PHE A 223 -5.02 -2.21 56.39
CA PHE A 223 -6.05 -1.65 57.29
C PHE A 223 -6.89 -2.71 58.03
N MET A 224 -6.72 -4.01 57.74
CA MET A 224 -7.40 -5.12 58.44
C MET A 224 -6.52 -5.76 59.54
N LYS A 225 -5.54 -5.02 60.07
CA LYS A 225 -4.68 -5.39 61.19
C LYS A 225 -4.96 -4.47 62.37
#